data_AF-A0A954IQ97-F1
#
_entry.id   AF-A0A954IQ97-F1
#
_cell.length_a   1.000
_cell.length_b   1.000
_cell.length_c   1.000
_cell.angle_alpha   90.00
_cell.angle_beta   90.00
_cell.angle_gamma   90.00
#
_symmetry.space_group_name_H-M   'P 1'
#
loop_
_entity.id
_entity.type
_entity.pdbx_description
1 polymer ?
#
loop_
_entity_poly.entity_id
_entity_poly.type
_entity_poly.pdbx_seq_one_letter_code
_entity_poly.pdbx_strand_id
1 'polypeptide(L)'
;MQSTNESPQFGELITDGETRRDAIHIAVAPVTAVCDLEPGQDIGFVRGNRESVGPCENPIGIVDPFLKDTIKAGQRFWLFLYPNTVTGMRHFWKHPAFTYGAIENA
;
A
#
# COMPACT_ATOMS: atom_id res chain seq x y z
N MET A 1 19.57 25.26 21.55
CA MET A 1 18.83 23.99 21.31
C MET A 1 18.17 24.13 19.95
N GLN A 2 18.71 23.46 18.93
CA GLN A 2 18.03 23.38 17.64
C GLN A 2 16.80 22.50 17.82
N SER A 3 15.61 23.11 17.73
CA SER A 3 14.38 22.37 17.47
C SER A 3 14.54 21.78 16.07
N THR A 4 14.75 20.47 16.00
CA THR A 4 14.68 19.72 14.74
C THR A 4 13.22 19.70 14.36
N ASN A 5 12.87 20.56 13.40
CA ASN A 5 11.52 20.79 12.89
C ASN A 5 11.14 19.66 11.92
N GLU A 6 11.35 18.41 12.32
CA GLU A 6 11.12 17.23 11.48
C GLU A 6 9.73 16.66 11.76
N SER A 7 8.92 16.53 10.71
CA SER A 7 7.58 15.95 10.83
C SER A 7 7.66 14.48 11.29
N PRO A 8 6.74 14.01 12.15
CA PRO A 8 6.72 12.64 12.62
C PRO A 8 6.76 11.63 11.47
N GLN A 9 7.59 10.60 11.59
CA GLN A 9 7.75 9.53 10.61
C GLN A 9 7.08 8.24 11.11
N PHE A 10 6.53 7.45 10.18
CA PHE A 10 6.06 6.11 10.53
C PHE A 10 7.24 5.19 10.85
N GLY A 11 7.07 4.31 11.83
CA GLY A 11 8.10 3.38 12.30
C GLY A 11 8.98 3.92 13.42
N GLU A 12 8.77 5.17 13.84
CA GLU A 12 9.51 5.83 14.92
C GLU A 12 8.59 6.23 16.07
N LEU A 13 9.14 6.28 17.28
CA LEU A 13 8.43 6.81 18.44
C LEU A 13 8.46 8.35 18.38
N ILE A 14 7.30 8.96 18.61
CA ILE A 14 7.20 10.42 18.75
C ILE A 14 7.91 10.84 20.04
N THR A 15 8.86 11.76 19.95
CA THR A 15 9.72 12.19 21.08
C THR A 15 9.50 13.64 21.49
N ASP A 16 8.85 14.44 20.65
CA ASP A 16 8.48 15.81 20.93
C ASP A 16 7.08 15.93 21.55
N GLY A 17 6.89 16.92 22.41
CA GLY A 17 5.61 17.18 23.08
C GLY A 17 4.61 17.93 22.21
N GLU A 18 4.88 18.11 20.92
CA GLU A 18 3.97 18.84 20.02
C GLU A 18 2.76 17.97 19.66
N THR A 19 1.58 18.41 20.08
CA THR A 19 0.29 17.74 19.83
C THR A 19 -0.24 18.00 18.41
N ARG A 20 0.64 18.24 17.42
CA ARG A 20 0.21 18.62 16.08
C ARG A 20 -0.46 17.44 15.39
N ARG A 21 -1.62 17.69 14.78
CA ARG A 21 -2.37 16.68 14.02
C ARG A 21 -2.01 16.86 12.56
N ASP A 22 -1.33 15.88 12.00
CA ASP A 22 -1.03 15.82 10.57
C ASP A 22 -1.81 14.68 9.91
N ALA A 23 -2.21 14.89 8.65
CA ALA A 23 -2.79 13.83 7.83
C ALA A 23 -1.66 13.18 7.02
N ILE A 24 -1.51 11.86 7.16
CA ILE A 24 -0.48 11.10 6.46
C ILE A 24 -1.14 10.23 5.39
N HIS A 25 -0.62 10.29 4.17
CA HIS A 25 -1.07 9.47 3.06
C HIS A 25 -0.29 8.16 3.03
N ILE A 26 -1.01 7.04 2.96
CA ILE A 26 -0.41 5.71 2.77
C ILE A 26 -0.83 5.21 1.39
N ALA A 27 0.15 4.73 0.61
CA ALA A 27 -0.12 4.14 -0.68
C ALA A 27 -0.71 2.73 -0.52
N VAL A 28 -1.78 2.47 -1.26
CA VAL A 28 -2.46 1.17 -1.24
C VAL A 28 -2.55 0.58 -2.64
N ALA A 29 -2.56 -0.74 -2.73
CA ALA A 29 -2.75 -1.47 -3.98
C ALA A 29 -3.81 -2.57 -3.81
N PRO A 30 -4.69 -2.79 -4.81
CA PRO A 30 -5.66 -3.86 -4.73
C PRO A 30 -5.01 -5.20 -5.07
N VAL A 31 -5.13 -6.18 -4.19
CA VAL A 31 -4.50 -7.50 -4.31
C VAL A 31 -5.45 -8.62 -3.87
N THR A 32 -5.11 -9.86 -4.18
CA THR A 32 -5.88 -11.07 -3.91
C THR A 32 -5.10 -12.00 -2.97
N ALA A 33 -5.73 -12.46 -1.90
CA ALA A 33 -5.11 -13.37 -0.94
C ALA A 33 -4.93 -14.78 -1.53
N VAL A 34 -3.78 -15.42 -1.34
CA VAL A 34 -3.58 -16.84 -1.72
C VAL A 34 -3.96 -17.83 -0.62
N CYS A 35 -4.07 -17.35 0.61
CA CYS A 35 -4.43 -18.10 1.80
C CYS A 35 -5.27 -17.21 2.72
N ASP A 36 -5.68 -17.74 3.87
CA ASP A 36 -6.31 -16.91 4.88
C ASP A 36 -5.28 -15.92 5.46
N LEU A 37 -5.70 -14.66 5.67
CA LEU A 37 -4.85 -13.56 6.13
C LEU A 37 -5.56 -12.74 7.20
N GLU A 38 -4.79 -12.31 8.19
CA GLU A 38 -5.29 -11.48 9.29
C GLU A 38 -5.06 -9.98 9.04
N PRO A 39 -5.95 -9.09 9.51
CA PRO A 39 -5.72 -7.65 9.48
C PRO A 39 -4.37 -7.24 10.09
N GLY A 40 -3.61 -6.39 9.41
CA GLY A 40 -2.29 -5.95 9.85
C GLY A 40 -1.14 -6.95 9.62
N GLN A 41 -1.39 -8.13 9.07
CA GLN A 41 -0.35 -9.13 8.79
C GLN A 41 0.59 -8.69 7.67
N ASP A 42 1.90 -8.92 7.84
CA ASP A 42 2.92 -8.69 6.82
C ASP A 42 2.77 -9.66 5.63
N ILE A 43 2.75 -9.09 4.42
CA ILE A 43 2.52 -9.82 3.19
C ILE A 43 3.35 -9.26 2.03
N GLY A 44 3.55 -10.12 1.03
CA GLY A 44 4.12 -9.69 -0.24
C GLY A 44 3.70 -10.59 -1.39
N PHE A 45 4.25 -10.32 -2.56
CA PHE A 45 3.88 -11.04 -3.78
C PHE A 45 4.31 -12.51 -3.71
N VAL A 46 3.40 -13.38 -4.12
CA VAL A 46 3.69 -14.81 -4.31
C VAL A 46 4.16 -15.01 -5.76
N ARG A 47 5.20 -15.84 -5.94
CA ARG A 47 5.95 -15.97 -7.20
C ARG A 47 5.04 -16.00 -8.45
N GLY A 48 5.29 -15.08 -9.39
CA GLY A 48 4.72 -15.11 -10.74
C GLY A 48 3.54 -14.15 -10.99
N ASN A 49 2.94 -13.55 -9.95
CA ASN A 49 1.85 -12.58 -10.12
C ASN A 49 2.01 -11.37 -9.17
N ARG A 50 1.82 -10.15 -9.70
CA ARG A 50 1.82 -8.90 -8.93
C ARG A 50 0.47 -8.56 -8.31
N GLU A 51 -0.53 -9.42 -8.47
CA GLU A 51 -1.85 -9.26 -7.86
C GLU A 51 -2.11 -10.26 -6.73
N SER A 52 -1.31 -11.32 -6.59
CA SER A 52 -1.52 -12.36 -5.59
C SER A 52 -0.52 -12.22 -4.44
N VAL A 53 -1.03 -12.18 -3.21
CA VAL A 53 -0.23 -11.91 -2.01
C VAL A 53 -0.46 -12.95 -0.92
N GLY A 54 0.56 -13.12 -0.09
CA GLY A 54 0.54 -13.97 1.10
C GLY A 54 1.81 -13.78 1.95
N PRO A 55 2.01 -14.60 2.99
CA PRO A 55 3.22 -14.56 3.81
C PRO A 55 4.46 -14.84 2.94
N CYS A 56 5.51 -14.05 3.12
CA CYS A 56 6.77 -14.23 2.39
C CYS A 56 7.97 -13.70 3.18
N GLU A 57 9.17 -14.02 2.72
CA GLU A 57 10.43 -13.57 3.35
C GLU A 57 10.69 -12.07 3.18
N ASN A 58 10.18 -11.46 2.11
CA ASN A 58 10.38 -10.05 1.77
C ASN A 58 9.02 -9.36 1.61
N PRO A 59 8.30 -9.08 2.71
CA PRO A 59 7.02 -8.39 2.65
C PRO A 59 7.21 -6.97 2.13
N ILE A 60 6.14 -6.41 1.56
CA ILE A 60 6.14 -5.05 0.97
C ILE A 60 5.10 -4.15 1.63
N GLY A 61 4.37 -4.68 2.61
CA GLY A 61 3.28 -4.02 3.27
C GLY A 61 2.46 -4.97 4.13
N ILE A 62 1.31 -4.47 4.58
CA ILE A 62 0.41 -5.19 5.48
C ILE A 62 -0.99 -5.32 4.89
N VAL A 63 -1.72 -6.32 5.37
CA VAL A 63 -3.17 -6.41 5.18
C VAL A 63 -3.86 -5.18 5.78
N ASP A 64 -4.87 -4.66 5.09
CA ASP A 64 -5.71 -3.55 5.57
C ASP A 64 -6.05 -3.70 7.07
N PRO A 65 -5.46 -2.86 7.94
CA PRO A 65 -5.57 -3.01 9.38
C PRO A 65 -6.95 -2.61 9.91
N PHE A 66 -7.82 -2.03 9.08
CA PHE A 66 -9.17 -1.62 9.45
C PHE A 66 -10.21 -2.72 9.21
N LEU A 67 -9.84 -3.82 8.57
CA LEU A 67 -10.69 -4.99 8.45
C LEU A 67 -10.91 -5.63 9.83
N LYS A 68 -12.14 -6.10 10.07
CA LYS A 68 -12.54 -6.72 11.34
C LYS A 68 -12.41 -8.23 11.34
N ASP A 69 -12.45 -8.83 10.16
CA ASP A 69 -12.52 -10.26 9.95
C ASP A 69 -11.34 -10.73 9.12
N THR A 70 -10.96 -12.00 9.31
CA THR A 70 -9.98 -12.71 8.49
C THR A 70 -10.39 -12.69 7.01
N ILE A 71 -9.44 -12.36 6.15
CA ILE A 71 -9.57 -12.48 4.70
C ILE A 71 -9.39 -13.94 4.32
N LYS A 72 -10.29 -14.47 3.49
CA LYS A 72 -10.20 -15.83 2.95
C LYS A 72 -9.44 -15.87 1.63
N ALA A 73 -8.81 -17.01 1.36
CA ALA A 73 -8.15 -17.25 0.07
C ALA A 73 -9.07 -16.89 -1.12
N GLY A 74 -8.52 -16.17 -2.10
CA GLY A 74 -9.23 -15.69 -3.28
C GLY A 74 -9.97 -14.36 -3.12
N GLN A 75 -10.10 -13.82 -1.91
CA GLN A 75 -10.71 -12.52 -1.70
C GLN A 75 -9.76 -11.37 -2.04
N ARG A 76 -10.35 -10.27 -2.53
CA ARG A 76 -9.64 -9.05 -2.93
C ARG A 76 -9.71 -8.00 -1.82
N PHE A 77 -8.59 -7.36 -1.52
CA PHE A 77 -8.47 -6.40 -0.43
C PHE A 77 -7.40 -5.33 -0.73
N TRP A 78 -7.26 -4.35 0.16
CA TRP A 78 -6.21 -3.34 0.08
C TRP A 78 -4.94 -3.80 0.79
N LEU A 79 -3.84 -3.89 0.04
CA LEU A 79 -2.50 -3.94 0.59
C LEU A 79 -2.08 -2.52 0.96
N PHE A 80 -1.71 -2.30 2.22
CA PHE A 80 -1.08 -1.08 2.68
C PHE A 80 0.43 -1.22 2.50
N LEU A 81 1.01 -0.49 1.56
CA LEU A 81 2.45 -0.53 1.33
C LEU A 81 3.19 0.06 2.52
N TYR A 82 4.38 -0.48 2.79
CA TYR A 82 5.22 0.09 3.84
C TYR A 82 5.52 1.57 3.55
N PRO A 83 5.50 2.44 4.58
CA PRO A 83 5.90 3.83 4.47
C PRO A 83 7.28 3.98 3.83
N ASN A 84 7.52 5.09 3.15
CA ASN A 84 8.82 5.45 2.54
C ASN A 84 9.35 4.46 1.47
N THR A 85 8.53 3.51 1.00
CA THR A 85 8.92 2.57 -0.08
C THR A 85 8.49 3.00 -1.48
N VAL A 86 7.53 3.93 -1.60
CA VAL A 86 7.02 4.41 -2.89
C VAL A 86 8.00 5.39 -3.50
N THR A 87 8.53 5.06 -4.69
CA THR A 87 9.57 5.85 -5.37
C THR A 87 9.04 6.82 -6.42
N GLY A 88 7.74 6.76 -6.76
CA GLY A 88 7.13 7.69 -7.69
C GLY A 88 5.64 7.46 -7.90
N MET A 89 4.93 8.53 -8.23
CA MET A 89 3.52 8.53 -8.58
C MET A 89 3.31 9.34 -9.85
N ARG A 90 2.45 8.86 -10.75
CA ARG A 90 2.01 9.61 -11.93
C ARG A 90 0.53 9.93 -11.78
N HIS A 91 0.19 11.21 -11.79
CA HIS A 91 -1.19 11.63 -11.98
C HIS A 91 -1.52 11.54 -13.47
N PHE A 92 -2.27 10.51 -13.86
CA PHE A 92 -2.75 10.38 -15.23
C PHE A 92 -4.02 11.22 -15.41
N TRP A 93 -4.06 12.05 -16.45
CA TRP A 93 -5.28 12.73 -16.89
C TRP A 93 -5.85 11.96 -18.09
N LYS A 94 -7.17 11.74 -18.07
CA LYS A 94 -7.89 11.13 -19.18
C LYS A 94 -8.75 12.20 -19.84
N HIS A 95 -8.64 12.34 -21.15
CA HIS A 95 -9.52 13.22 -21.93
C HIS A 95 -10.20 12.41 -23.04
N PRO A 96 -11.53 12.46 -23.18
CA PRO A 96 -12.27 11.64 -24.13
C PRO A 96 -11.79 11.71 -25.58
N ALA A 97 -11.26 12.86 -26.02
CA ALA A 97 -10.74 13.03 -27.39
C ALA A 97 -9.40 12.31 -27.66
N PHE A 98 -8.71 11.83 -26.63
CA PHE A 98 -7.48 11.04 -26.78
C PHE A 98 -7.81 9.57 -26.55
N THR A 99 -8.54 8.97 -27.48
CA THR A 99 -8.71 7.51 -27.53
C THR A 99 -7.38 6.88 -27.92
N TYR A 100 -6.73 6.21 -26.98
CA TYR A 100 -5.63 5.30 -27.30
C TYR A 100 -6.22 4.19 -28.18
N GLY A 101 -5.98 4.28 -29.48
CA GLY A 101 -6.48 3.34 -30.46
C GLY A 101 -6.05 1.93 -30.09
N ALA A 102 -7.03 1.03 -29.95
CA ALA A 102 -6.79 -0.39 -30.01
C ALA A 102 -6.13 -0.69 -31.37
N ILE A 103 -4.88 -1.11 -31.35
CA ILE A 103 -4.29 -1.85 -32.47
C ILE A 103 -4.86 -3.27 -32.37
N GLU A 104 -5.96 -3.52 -33.08
CA GLU A 104 -6.35 -4.87 -33.46
C GLU A 104 -5.54 -5.29 -34.70
N ASN A 105 -4.91 -6.45 -34.56
CA ASN A 105 -4.10 -7.29 -35.45
C ASN A 105 -4.19 -7.05 -36.98
N ALA A 106 -3.01 -7.06 -37.62
CA ALA A 106 -2.80 -7.61 -38.96
C ALA A 106 -1.68 -8.66 -38.88
#